data_AF-A0A1Y1UZT5-F1
#
_entry.id   AF-A0A1Y1UZT5-F1
#
_cell.length_a   1.000
_cell.length_b   1.000
_cell.length_c   1.000
_cell.angle_alpha   90.00
_cell.angle_beta   90.00
_cell.angle_gamma   90.00
#
_symmetry.space_group_name_H-M   'P 1'
#
loop_
_entity.id
_entity.type
_entity.pdbx_description
1 polymer ?
#
loop_
_entity_poly.entity_id
_entity_poly.type
_entity_poly.pdbx_seq_one_letter_code
_entity_poly.pdbx_strand_id
1 'polypeptide(L)'
;MSKNKIFVLGREENQPFIVVKEILKKTNSKEDINKDTHCVPWKINNKYYKANVQFWIDSAKPEESNEETKKHWKEIGNVIDAFIFVFDKYKPESFEDIKKWNDIISEFDINVRLCVGKASNNKSETDKNKLEKFYDDIENWTLDNDFEYIDFENNEATEEGKNGVERIIEALETNMWENAVMKKGNEDDEDNDEDEKLMKEVEDLRNRLFSKFDDDDGFDNLITNLKNLKDFGQSLPDEARRDLAAKVALSFEMQFGLDDEDENIKEEFL
;
A
#
# COMPACT_ATOMS: atom_id res chain seq x y z
N MET A 1 12.92 -14.27 0.65
CA MET A 1 12.00 -13.77 1.70
C MET A 1 10.91 -13.01 0.97
N SER A 2 9.64 -13.24 1.29
CA SER A 2 8.53 -12.53 0.64
C SER A 2 8.62 -11.02 0.85
N LYS A 3 8.27 -10.24 -0.17
CA LYS A 3 8.12 -8.79 -0.18
C LYS A 3 6.84 -8.37 0.56
N ASN A 4 6.88 -8.49 1.88
CA ASN A 4 5.73 -8.26 2.77
C ASN A 4 6.05 -7.36 3.97
N LYS A 5 7.10 -6.53 3.86
CA LYS A 5 7.49 -5.60 4.92
C LYS A 5 6.96 -4.19 4.64
N ILE A 6 6.48 -3.56 5.71
CA ILE A 6 6.09 -2.16 5.76
C ILE A 6 7.14 -1.45 6.60
N PHE A 7 7.99 -0.63 5.99
CA PHE A 7 9.01 0.11 6.73
C PHE A 7 8.48 1.50 7.12
N VAL A 8 8.46 1.76 8.43
CA VAL A 8 7.95 3.00 9.02
C VAL A 8 9.11 3.73 9.67
N LEU A 9 9.42 4.91 9.14
CA LEU A 9 10.63 5.66 9.48
C LEU A 9 10.28 7.11 9.82
N GLY A 10 10.99 7.69 10.77
CA GLY A 10 10.92 9.12 11.08
C GLY A 10 12.01 9.49 12.08
N ARG A 11 12.03 10.73 12.55
CA ARG A 11 12.87 11.06 13.71
C ARG A 11 12.23 10.54 14.99
N GLU A 12 13.07 10.29 16.01
CA GLU A 12 12.61 9.81 17.32
C GLU A 12 11.54 10.75 17.91
N GLU A 13 11.72 12.07 17.77
CA GLU A 13 10.75 13.07 18.25
C GLU A 13 9.39 13.01 17.53
N ASN A 14 9.34 12.50 16.30
CA ASN A 14 8.10 12.36 15.52
C ASN A 14 7.32 11.12 15.92
N GLN A 15 7.96 10.17 16.61
CA GLN A 15 7.37 8.96 17.17
C GLN A 15 6.64 8.12 16.10
N PRO A 16 7.37 7.60 15.10
CA PRO A 16 6.78 6.82 13.99
C PRO A 16 5.94 5.63 14.47
N PHE A 17 6.30 5.01 15.60
CA PHE A 17 5.52 3.93 16.20
C PHE A 17 4.06 4.32 16.51
N ILE A 18 3.74 5.61 16.74
CA ILE A 18 2.36 6.05 16.98
C ILE A 18 1.48 5.80 15.75
N VAL A 19 2.02 5.94 14.54
CA VAL A 19 1.26 5.68 13.30
C VAL A 19 0.86 4.21 13.26
N VAL A 20 1.81 3.30 13.50
CA VAL A 20 1.53 1.86 13.56
C VAL A 20 0.55 1.53 14.68
N LYS A 21 0.64 2.21 15.83
CA LYS A 21 -0.24 1.97 16.97
C LYS A 21 -1.70 2.26 16.62
N GLU A 22 -1.95 3.38 15.95
CA GLU A 22 -3.31 3.75 15.55
C GLU A 22 -3.83 2.87 14.41
N ILE A 23 -2.97 2.41 13.48
CA ILE A 23 -3.35 1.40 12.48
C ILE A 23 -3.83 0.12 13.18
N LEU A 24 -3.00 -0.47 14.06
CA LEU A 24 -3.31 -1.72 14.76
C LEU A 24 -4.60 -1.61 15.58
N LYS A 25 -4.80 -0.47 16.25
CA LYS A 25 -6.00 -0.18 17.02
C LYS A 25 -7.24 -0.09 16.14
N LYS A 26 -7.18 0.59 15.00
CA LYS A 26 -8.31 0.70 14.06
C LYS A 26 -8.63 -0.62 13.37
N THR A 27 -7.64 -1.48 13.16
CA THR A 27 -7.83 -2.81 12.55
C THR A 27 -8.09 -3.90 13.58
N ASN A 28 -8.36 -3.55 14.85
CA ASN A 28 -8.63 -4.48 15.96
C ASN A 28 -7.53 -5.55 16.17
N SER A 29 -6.27 -5.20 15.88
CA SER A 29 -5.13 -6.06 16.20
C SER A 29 -4.90 -6.11 17.72
N LYS A 30 -4.44 -7.27 18.21
CA LYS A 30 -4.13 -7.50 19.63
C LYS A 30 -2.67 -7.18 20.00
N GLU A 31 -1.85 -6.87 19.01
CA GLU A 31 -0.44 -6.53 19.22
C GLU A 31 -0.33 -5.22 20.02
N ASP A 32 0.45 -5.26 21.10
CA ASP A 32 0.79 -4.06 21.86
C ASP A 32 2.15 -3.54 21.41
N ILE A 33 2.25 -2.22 21.26
CA ILE A 33 3.44 -1.59 20.73
C ILE A 33 3.80 -0.34 21.54
N ASN A 34 5.10 -0.14 21.68
CA ASN A 34 5.70 0.99 22.35
C ASN A 34 6.88 1.54 21.52
N LYS A 35 7.56 2.55 22.05
CA LYS A 35 8.69 3.21 21.39
C LYS A 35 9.89 2.30 21.09
N ASP A 36 10.04 1.21 21.84
CA ASP A 36 11.17 0.26 21.71
C ASP A 36 10.79 -0.93 20.79
N THR A 37 9.60 -0.88 20.19
CA THR A 37 9.10 -1.92 19.30
C THR A 37 9.58 -1.67 17.87
N HIS A 38 10.44 -2.55 17.36
CA HIS A 38 11.00 -2.44 16.02
C HIS A 38 10.29 -3.30 14.97
N CYS A 39 9.49 -4.28 15.39
CA CYS A 39 8.91 -5.25 14.48
C CYS A 39 7.56 -5.74 15.02
N VAL A 40 6.51 -5.65 14.19
CA VAL A 40 5.14 -6.02 14.59
C VAL A 40 4.44 -6.75 13.45
N PRO A 41 3.93 -7.98 13.67
CA PRO A 41 3.12 -8.65 12.66
C PRO A 41 1.76 -7.95 12.49
N TRP A 42 1.25 -7.90 11.27
CA TRP A 42 -0.10 -7.44 10.99
C TRP A 42 -0.75 -8.33 9.95
N LYS A 43 -1.99 -8.74 10.21
CA LYS A 43 -2.75 -9.60 9.31
C LYS A 43 -3.78 -8.75 8.60
N ILE A 44 -3.62 -8.62 7.29
CA ILE A 44 -4.65 -8.08 6.42
C ILE A 44 -5.63 -9.21 6.14
N ASN A 45 -6.91 -8.94 6.36
CA ASN A 45 -8.01 -9.84 6.05
C ASN A 45 -9.17 -8.98 5.55
N ASN A 46 -9.07 -8.59 4.28
CA ASN A 46 -10.11 -7.81 3.64
C ASN A 46 -11.07 -8.73 2.89
N LYS A 47 -11.98 -8.12 2.15
CA LYS A 47 -13.00 -8.77 1.33
C LYS A 47 -12.46 -9.70 0.24
N TYR A 48 -11.22 -9.52 -0.18
CA TYR A 48 -10.64 -10.19 -1.35
C TYR A 48 -9.55 -11.19 -0.98
N TYR A 49 -8.67 -10.85 -0.05
CA TYR A 49 -7.52 -11.66 0.29
C TYR A 49 -7.18 -11.63 1.79
N LYS A 50 -6.35 -12.60 2.19
CA LYS A 50 -5.67 -12.64 3.49
C LYS A 50 -4.17 -12.51 3.22
N ALA A 51 -3.47 -11.58 3.89
CA ALA A 51 -2.01 -11.48 3.81
C ALA A 51 -1.41 -11.31 5.21
N ASN A 52 -0.23 -11.90 5.42
CA ASN A 52 0.54 -11.71 6.64
C ASN A 52 1.68 -10.74 6.34
N VAL A 53 1.57 -9.50 6.80
CA VAL A 53 2.58 -8.46 6.59
C VAL A 53 3.25 -8.13 7.93
N GLN A 54 4.32 -7.36 7.87
CA GLN A 54 5.07 -7.02 9.07
C GLN A 54 5.53 -5.57 9.01
N PHE A 55 5.18 -4.79 10.02
CA PHE A 55 5.74 -3.48 10.25
C PHE A 55 7.15 -3.61 10.77
N TRP A 56 8.08 -2.89 10.16
CA TRP A 56 9.41 -2.61 10.67
C TRP A 56 9.47 -1.13 11.01
N ILE A 57 9.78 -0.81 12.26
CA ILE A 57 9.68 0.54 12.81
C ILE A 57 11.08 0.98 13.24
N ASP A 58 11.50 2.12 12.71
CA ASP A 58 12.79 2.68 13.08
C ASP A 58 12.74 4.20 13.24
N SER A 59 13.72 4.74 13.93
CA SER A 59 13.93 6.17 14.11
C SER A 59 15.37 6.53 13.81
N ALA A 60 15.63 7.06 12.61
CA ALA A 60 16.97 7.36 12.14
C ALA A 60 17.03 8.69 11.38
N LYS A 61 18.18 9.36 11.44
CA LYS A 61 18.48 10.52 10.60
C LYS A 61 19.26 10.08 9.36
N PRO A 62 19.04 10.70 8.20
CA PRO A 62 19.76 10.35 6.98
C PRO A 62 21.28 10.59 7.04
N GLU A 63 21.74 11.38 8.00
CA GLU A 63 23.17 11.65 8.27
C GLU A 63 23.94 10.38 8.67
N GLU A 64 23.23 9.29 8.97
CA GLU A 64 23.79 7.97 9.27
C GLU A 64 23.99 7.10 8.00
N SER A 65 23.76 7.66 6.80
CA SER A 65 24.02 6.98 5.52
C SER A 65 25.52 6.92 5.20
N ASN A 66 26.14 5.78 5.47
CA ASN A 66 27.50 5.43 5.04
C ASN A 66 27.45 4.19 4.12
N GLU A 67 28.60 3.72 3.64
CA GLU A 67 28.67 2.54 2.76
C GLU A 67 28.10 1.26 3.40
N GLU A 68 28.19 1.12 4.72
CA GLU A 68 27.61 0.01 5.47
C GLU A 68 26.07 0.11 5.51
N THR A 69 25.54 1.30 5.72
CA THR A 69 24.09 1.57 5.69
C THR A 69 23.51 1.30 4.30
N LYS A 70 24.20 1.73 3.22
CA LYS A 70 23.78 1.41 1.84
C LYS A 70 23.76 -0.09 1.58
N LYS A 71 24.77 -0.82 2.07
CA LYS A 71 24.81 -2.27 1.95
C LYS A 71 23.63 -2.90 2.70
N HIS A 72 23.34 -2.44 3.91
CA HIS A 72 22.19 -2.89 4.69
C HIS A 72 20.88 -2.65 3.94
N TRP A 73 20.67 -1.47 3.36
CA TRP A 73 19.50 -1.16 2.53
C TRP A 73 19.36 -2.09 1.33
N LYS A 74 20.45 -2.47 0.67
CA LYS A 74 20.41 -3.46 -0.42
C LYS A 74 19.99 -4.86 0.05
N GLU A 75 20.27 -5.20 1.30
CA GLU A 75 19.87 -6.49 1.89
C GLU A 75 18.40 -6.48 2.29
N ILE A 76 17.87 -5.35 2.79
CA ILE A 76 16.51 -5.27 3.34
C ILE A 76 15.48 -4.65 2.39
N GLY A 77 15.90 -3.85 1.40
CA GLY A 77 15.01 -3.11 0.51
C GLY A 77 14.13 -4.01 -0.36
N ASN A 78 14.66 -5.15 -0.78
CA ASN A 78 13.94 -6.11 -1.65
C ASN A 78 12.78 -6.83 -0.95
N VAL A 79 12.64 -6.72 0.38
CA VAL A 79 11.49 -7.30 1.11
C VAL A 79 10.47 -6.25 1.53
N ILE A 80 10.75 -4.97 1.28
CA ILE A 80 9.86 -3.85 1.60
C ILE A 80 8.96 -3.60 0.40
N ASP A 81 7.64 -3.57 0.62
CA ASP A 81 6.67 -3.18 -0.42
C ASP A 81 5.84 -1.95 -0.04
N ALA A 82 5.98 -1.49 1.21
CA ALA A 82 5.44 -0.23 1.65
C ALA A 82 6.45 0.55 2.48
N PHE A 83 6.59 1.83 2.19
CA PHE A 83 7.41 2.78 2.94
C PHE A 83 6.55 3.93 3.46
N ILE A 84 6.60 4.16 4.76
CA ILE A 84 5.85 5.21 5.45
C ILE A 84 6.85 6.12 6.16
N PHE A 85 6.98 7.35 5.68
CA PHE A 85 7.82 8.36 6.34
C PHE A 85 7.00 9.28 7.23
N VAL A 86 7.42 9.47 8.48
CA VAL A 86 6.70 10.25 9.49
C VAL A 86 7.50 11.50 9.85
N PHE A 87 6.91 12.67 9.61
CA PHE A 87 7.51 13.96 9.87
C PHE A 87 6.60 14.88 10.68
N ASP A 88 7.17 15.96 11.21
CA ASP A 88 6.41 17.00 11.91
C ASP A 88 5.95 18.05 10.91
N LYS A 89 4.64 18.09 10.64
CA LYS A 89 4.04 19.00 9.66
C LYS A 89 4.15 20.48 10.01
N TYR A 90 4.60 20.82 11.23
CA TYR A 90 4.90 22.20 11.63
C TYR A 90 6.41 22.54 11.63
N LYS A 91 7.27 21.59 11.26
CA LYS A 91 8.74 21.71 11.24
C LYS A 91 9.31 21.30 9.89
N PRO A 92 9.51 22.24 8.97
CA PRO A 92 10.05 21.97 7.63
C PRO A 92 11.34 21.15 7.59
N GLU A 93 12.23 21.37 8.55
CA GLU A 93 13.49 20.65 8.67
C GLU A 93 13.33 19.14 8.94
N SER A 94 12.16 18.71 9.42
CA SER A 94 11.86 17.28 9.62
C SER A 94 11.41 16.60 8.32
N PHE A 95 10.89 17.36 7.36
CA PHE A 95 10.51 16.86 6.04
C PHE A 95 11.74 16.67 5.14
N GLU A 96 12.75 17.53 5.22
CA GLU A 96 13.97 17.42 4.39
C GLU A 96 14.68 16.06 4.46
N ASP A 97 14.47 15.31 5.55
CA ASP A 97 15.04 13.98 5.71
C ASP A 97 14.49 12.97 4.68
N ILE A 98 13.21 13.09 4.28
CA ILE A 98 12.61 12.17 3.29
C ILE A 98 13.31 12.26 1.95
N LYS A 99 13.79 13.46 1.57
CA LYS A 99 14.46 13.68 0.29
C LYS A 99 15.74 12.84 0.20
N LYS A 100 16.49 12.79 1.30
CA LYS A 100 17.71 11.96 1.42
C LYS A 100 17.39 10.47 1.50
N TRP A 101 16.31 10.09 2.17
CA TRP A 101 15.86 8.69 2.20
C TRP A 101 15.39 8.24 0.81
N ASN A 102 14.73 9.11 0.05
CA ASN A 102 14.27 8.84 -1.31
C ASN A 102 15.41 8.49 -2.26
N ASP A 103 16.57 9.13 -2.12
CA ASP A 103 17.78 8.77 -2.87
C ASP A 103 18.20 7.30 -2.67
N ILE A 104 17.84 6.70 -1.53
CA ILE A 104 18.14 5.30 -1.20
C ILE A 104 16.99 4.39 -1.65
N ILE A 105 15.75 4.73 -1.30
CA ILE A 105 14.61 3.84 -1.54
C ILE A 105 14.07 3.86 -2.97
N SER A 106 14.48 4.84 -3.78
CA SER A 106 14.21 4.85 -5.23
C SER A 106 14.97 3.75 -5.98
N GLU A 107 15.98 3.11 -5.37
CA GLU A 107 16.63 1.91 -5.94
C GLU A 107 15.75 0.66 -5.87
N PHE A 108 14.69 0.66 -5.05
CA PHE A 108 13.81 -0.48 -4.86
C PHE A 108 12.43 -0.21 -5.44
N ASP A 109 11.85 -1.26 -6.02
CA ASP A 109 10.45 -1.28 -6.39
C ASP A 109 9.61 -1.34 -5.11
N ILE A 110 8.94 -0.27 -4.74
CA ILE A 110 8.10 -0.18 -3.52
C ILE A 110 6.76 0.36 -3.96
N ASN A 111 5.71 -0.46 -3.85
CA ASN A 111 4.38 -0.16 -4.38
C ASN A 111 3.66 0.93 -3.60
N VAL A 112 3.83 0.97 -2.27
CA VAL A 112 3.15 1.95 -1.41
C VAL A 112 4.18 2.91 -0.80
N ARG A 113 4.07 4.21 -1.14
CA ARG A 113 4.96 5.26 -0.62
C ARG A 113 4.12 6.37 0.02
N LEU A 114 4.16 6.46 1.35
CA LEU A 114 3.34 7.39 2.11
C LEU A 114 4.22 8.38 2.88
N CYS A 115 3.84 9.65 2.85
CA CYS A 115 4.45 10.71 3.63
C CYS A 115 3.42 11.25 4.65
N VAL A 116 3.62 10.92 5.91
CA VAL A 116 2.67 11.18 7.00
C VAL A 116 3.12 12.38 7.80
N GLY A 117 2.40 13.50 7.65
CA GLY A 117 2.58 14.70 8.45
C GLY A 117 1.84 14.59 9.78
N LYS A 118 2.56 14.51 10.88
CA LYS A 118 2.01 14.38 12.24
C LYS A 118 2.43 15.55 13.10
N ALA A 119 1.48 16.21 13.74
CA ALA A 119 1.79 17.29 14.67
C ALA A 119 2.62 16.79 15.86
N SER A 120 3.72 17.46 16.18
CA SER A 120 4.30 17.32 17.52
C SER A 120 3.49 18.14 18.54
N ASN A 121 3.62 17.81 19.82
CA ASN A 121 2.92 18.50 20.92
C ASN A 121 3.24 20.00 21.00
N ASN A 122 4.31 20.45 20.35
CA ASN A 122 4.71 21.84 20.31
C ASN A 122 4.32 22.42 18.96
N LYS A 123 3.17 23.11 18.88
CA LYS A 123 2.88 24.00 17.75
C LYS A 123 3.96 25.07 17.73
N SER A 124 4.87 24.98 16.77
CA SER A 124 5.78 26.08 16.46
C SER A 124 4.94 27.32 16.13
N GLU A 125 5.33 28.51 16.63
CA GLU A 125 4.80 29.80 16.16
C GLU A 125 5.34 30.09 14.75
N THR A 126 5.08 29.18 13.81
CA THR A 126 5.43 29.38 12.41
C THR A 126 4.42 30.34 11.79
N ASP A 127 4.93 31.37 11.12
CA ASP A 127 4.13 32.31 10.32
C ASP A 127 3.21 31.55 9.35
N LYS A 128 1.91 31.90 9.32
CA LYS A 128 0.90 31.25 8.49
C LYS A 128 1.31 31.18 7.02
N ASN A 129 1.87 32.27 6.47
CA ASN A 129 2.28 32.31 5.06
C ASN A 129 3.45 31.37 4.78
N LYS A 130 4.36 31.19 5.74
CA LYS A 130 5.47 30.23 5.62
C LYS A 130 4.95 28.80 5.70
N LEU A 131 3.92 28.57 6.50
CA LEU A 131 3.31 27.26 6.66
C LEU A 131 2.49 26.85 5.42
N GLU A 132 1.72 27.77 4.84
CA GLU A 132 1.01 27.55 3.57
C GLU A 132 1.98 27.17 2.46
N LYS A 133 3.04 27.99 2.25
CA LYS A 133 4.08 27.66 1.28
C LYS A 133 4.73 26.30 1.55
N PHE A 134 4.94 25.95 2.82
CA PHE A 134 5.53 24.66 3.17
C PHE A 134 4.60 23.49 2.81
N TYR A 135 3.28 23.63 2.98
CA TYR A 135 2.34 22.61 2.50
C TYR A 135 2.36 22.48 0.98
N ASP A 136 2.42 23.59 0.24
CA ASP A 136 2.58 23.54 -1.22
C ASP A 136 3.89 22.82 -1.60
N ASP A 137 4.98 23.08 -0.89
CA ASP A 137 6.29 22.43 -1.13
C ASP A 137 6.21 20.91 -0.84
N ILE A 138 5.46 20.49 0.20
CA ILE A 138 5.22 19.07 0.50
C ILE A 138 4.43 18.41 -0.62
N GLU A 139 3.26 18.97 -0.97
CA GLU A 139 2.35 18.38 -1.96
C GLU A 139 3.04 18.20 -3.31
N ASN A 140 3.70 19.25 -3.81
CA ASN A 140 4.46 19.20 -5.06
C ASN A 140 5.56 18.14 -5.00
N TRP A 141 6.35 18.12 -3.92
CA TRP A 141 7.44 17.15 -3.81
C TRP A 141 6.91 15.72 -3.73
N THR A 142 5.85 15.48 -2.97
CA THR A 142 5.27 14.13 -2.86
C THR A 142 4.72 13.64 -4.18
N LEU A 143 4.04 14.51 -4.93
CA LEU A 143 3.55 14.20 -6.27
C LEU A 143 4.68 13.86 -7.25
N ASP A 144 5.76 14.65 -7.24
CA ASP A 144 6.92 14.46 -8.13
C ASP A 144 7.74 13.19 -7.81
N ASN A 145 7.57 12.59 -6.63
CA ASN A 145 8.36 11.45 -6.15
C ASN A 145 7.50 10.20 -5.88
N ASP A 146 6.26 10.17 -6.40
CA ASP A 146 5.30 9.07 -6.25
C ASP A 146 4.97 8.74 -4.78
N PHE A 147 4.96 9.77 -3.93
CA PHE A 147 4.47 9.70 -2.56
C PHE A 147 3.06 10.25 -2.45
N GLU A 148 2.27 9.65 -1.59
CA GLU A 148 1.02 10.24 -1.13
C GLU A 148 1.23 10.96 0.20
N TYR A 149 0.92 12.25 0.26
CA TYR A 149 0.90 13.01 1.50
C TYR A 149 -0.38 12.74 2.30
N ILE A 150 -0.24 12.48 3.60
CA ILE A 150 -1.35 12.24 4.52
C ILE A 150 -1.16 13.10 5.77
N ASP A 151 -2.14 13.98 6.05
CA ASP A 151 -2.23 14.65 7.34
C ASP A 151 -2.79 13.66 8.39
N PHE A 152 -1.95 13.31 9.37
CA PHE A 152 -2.28 12.32 10.40
C PHE A 152 -3.45 12.75 11.31
N GLU A 153 -3.61 14.05 11.54
CA GLU A 153 -4.67 14.58 12.40
C GLU A 153 -5.98 14.81 11.65
N ASN A 154 -5.94 14.93 10.32
CA ASN A 154 -7.14 15.07 9.51
C ASN A 154 -7.85 13.71 9.35
N ASN A 155 -8.94 13.53 10.09
CA ASN A 155 -9.77 12.32 10.02
C ASN A 155 -11.12 12.57 9.33
N GLU A 156 -11.31 13.72 8.67
CA GLU A 156 -12.56 14.05 7.99
C GLU A 156 -12.60 13.33 6.66
N ALA A 157 -13.55 12.41 6.46
CA ALA A 157 -13.78 11.80 5.16
C ALA A 157 -14.35 12.83 4.18
N THR A 158 -13.89 12.82 2.93
CA THR A 158 -14.40 13.67 1.85
C THR A 158 -15.12 12.81 0.82
N GLU A 159 -15.76 13.46 -0.17
CA GLU A 159 -16.30 12.74 -1.33
C GLU A 159 -15.21 12.00 -2.14
N GLU A 160 -13.95 12.42 -1.99
CA GLU A 160 -12.78 11.84 -2.68
C GLU A 160 -12.18 10.65 -1.92
N GLY A 161 -12.57 10.43 -0.66
CA GLY A 161 -12.22 9.23 0.09
C GLY A 161 -11.90 9.45 1.57
N LYS A 162 -11.19 8.47 2.12
CA LYS A 162 -10.72 8.45 3.52
C LYS A 162 -9.54 9.39 3.70
N ASN A 163 -9.34 9.88 4.92
CA ASN A 163 -8.20 10.69 5.33
C ASN A 163 -7.52 10.11 6.58
N GLY A 164 -6.33 10.64 6.90
CA GLY A 164 -5.57 10.27 8.10
C GLY A 164 -5.25 8.78 8.14
N VAL A 165 -5.40 8.17 9.31
CA VAL A 165 -5.05 6.75 9.53
C VAL A 165 -5.87 5.81 8.65
N GLU A 166 -7.12 6.15 8.35
CA GLU A 166 -7.97 5.30 7.51
C GLU A 166 -7.50 5.27 6.05
N ARG A 167 -6.92 6.37 5.57
CA ARG A 167 -6.29 6.41 4.24
C ARG A 167 -5.03 5.55 4.20
N ILE A 168 -4.21 5.60 5.25
CA ILE A 168 -3.02 4.74 5.38
C ILE A 168 -3.43 3.26 5.33
N ILE A 169 -4.44 2.88 6.11
CA ILE A 169 -4.96 1.50 6.12
C ILE A 169 -5.45 1.11 4.72
N GLU A 170 -6.25 1.96 4.07
CA GLU A 170 -6.76 1.68 2.73
C GLU A 170 -5.62 1.45 1.73
N ALA A 171 -4.62 2.33 1.69
CA ALA A 171 -3.47 2.18 0.79
C ALA A 171 -2.76 0.83 1.00
N LEU A 172 -2.52 0.44 2.26
CA LEU A 172 -1.88 -0.83 2.60
C LEU A 172 -2.76 -2.05 2.28
N GLU A 173 -4.07 -1.98 2.51
CA GLU A 173 -5.02 -3.06 2.21
C GLU A 173 -5.30 -3.21 0.72
N THR A 174 -5.11 -2.16 -0.08
CA THR A 174 -5.22 -2.21 -1.54
C THR A 174 -3.95 -2.66 -2.24
N ASN A 175 -2.83 -2.78 -1.51
CA ASN A 175 -1.58 -3.25 -2.09
C ASN A 175 -1.67 -4.75 -2.46
N MET A 176 -0.95 -5.12 -3.51
CA MET A 176 -0.82 -6.51 -3.98
C MET A 176 0.39 -7.16 -3.32
N TRP A 177 0.20 -7.65 -2.09
CA TRP A 177 1.27 -8.30 -1.33
C TRP A 177 1.67 -9.65 -1.94
N GLU A 178 2.98 -9.92 -2.04
CA GLU A 178 3.51 -11.17 -2.63
C GLU A 178 2.96 -12.44 -1.96
N ASN A 179 2.61 -12.36 -0.67
CA ASN A 179 2.06 -13.48 0.09
C ASN A 179 0.54 -13.37 0.32
N ALA A 180 -0.16 -12.57 -0.48
CA ALA A 180 -1.61 -12.51 -0.44
C ALA A 180 -2.19 -13.85 -0.90
N VAL A 181 -3.04 -14.42 -0.07
CA VAL A 181 -3.82 -15.61 -0.42
C VAL A 181 -5.24 -15.15 -0.67
N MET A 182 -5.68 -15.28 -1.93
CA MET A 182 -7.06 -15.01 -2.29
C MET A 182 -8.01 -15.90 -1.50
N LYS A 183 -9.09 -15.31 -1.02
CA LYS A 183 -10.17 -16.08 -0.41
C LYS A 183 -10.84 -16.90 -1.51
N LYS A 184 -10.39 -18.14 -1.71
CA LYS A 184 -11.06 -19.10 -2.58
C LYS A 184 -12.44 -19.38 -1.98
N GLY A 185 -13.48 -19.28 -2.80
CA GLY A 185 -14.79 -19.83 -2.46
C GLY A 185 -14.67 -21.35 -2.40
N ASN A 186 -14.30 -21.91 -1.25
CA ASN A 186 -14.91 -23.11 -0.65
C ASN A 186 -14.20 -23.58 0.62
N GLU A 187 -15.07 -23.89 1.60
CA GLU A 187 -14.94 -24.91 2.64
C GLU A 187 -13.94 -24.65 3.76
N ASP A 188 -14.30 -23.74 4.69
CA ASP A 188 -14.22 -23.96 6.15
C ASP A 188 -14.49 -22.67 6.99
N ASP A 189 -14.83 -21.54 6.39
CA ASP A 189 -15.32 -20.37 7.12
C ASP A 189 -16.88 -20.34 7.01
N GLU A 190 -17.58 -20.89 8.00
CA GLU A 190 -19.06 -20.98 8.11
C GLU A 190 -19.81 -19.63 8.25
N ASP A 191 -19.14 -18.51 8.04
CA ASP A 191 -19.74 -17.16 8.12
C ASP A 191 -19.17 -16.25 7.03
N ASN A 192 -19.80 -16.21 5.84
CA ASN A 192 -19.91 -14.99 5.01
C ASN A 192 -20.64 -15.25 3.67
N ASP A 193 -21.97 -15.08 3.67
CA ASP A 193 -22.79 -15.01 2.44
C ASP A 193 -22.28 -13.91 1.45
N GLU A 194 -21.56 -12.90 1.96
CA GLU A 194 -21.00 -11.83 1.16
C GLU A 194 -19.78 -12.28 0.34
N ASP A 195 -18.92 -13.14 0.89
CA ASP A 195 -17.69 -13.61 0.24
C ASP A 195 -18.00 -14.52 -0.96
N GLU A 196 -19.01 -15.40 -0.84
CA GLU A 196 -19.49 -16.24 -1.95
C GLU A 196 -20.05 -15.38 -3.10
N LYS A 197 -20.82 -14.34 -2.75
CA LYS A 197 -21.40 -13.43 -3.74
C LYS A 197 -20.33 -12.70 -4.55
N LEU A 198 -19.24 -12.32 -3.91
CA LEU A 198 -18.16 -11.58 -4.55
C LEU A 198 -17.32 -12.42 -5.47
N MET A 199 -16.97 -13.62 -5.04
CA MET A 199 -16.24 -14.55 -5.91
C MET A 199 -17.07 -14.91 -7.12
N LYS A 200 -18.39 -15.05 -6.97
CA LYS A 200 -19.29 -15.20 -8.10
C LYS A 200 -19.27 -13.98 -9.03
N GLU A 201 -19.28 -12.76 -8.50
CA GLU A 201 -19.18 -11.54 -9.30
C GLU A 201 -17.82 -11.40 -10.03
N VAL A 202 -16.72 -11.80 -9.40
CA VAL A 202 -15.37 -11.82 -10.01
C VAL A 202 -15.31 -12.89 -11.10
N GLU A 203 -15.83 -14.08 -10.84
CA GLU A 203 -15.87 -15.19 -11.80
C GLU A 203 -16.75 -14.84 -13.01
N ASP A 204 -17.91 -14.23 -12.79
CA ASP A 204 -18.78 -13.72 -13.85
C ASP A 204 -18.09 -12.64 -14.68
N LEU A 205 -17.31 -11.75 -14.03
CA LEU A 205 -16.55 -10.72 -14.71
C LEU A 205 -15.39 -11.30 -15.53
N ARG A 206 -14.63 -12.25 -14.96
CA ARG A 206 -13.56 -12.99 -15.65
C ARG A 206 -14.11 -13.66 -16.90
N ASN A 207 -15.20 -14.41 -16.77
CA ASN A 207 -15.84 -15.08 -17.90
C ASN A 207 -16.30 -14.07 -18.95
N ARG A 208 -16.82 -12.90 -18.57
CA ARG A 208 -17.17 -11.85 -19.55
C ARG A 208 -15.95 -11.26 -20.26
N LEU A 209 -14.87 -10.99 -19.53
CA LEU A 209 -13.65 -10.40 -20.09
C LEU A 209 -12.91 -11.38 -21.01
N PHE A 210 -12.78 -12.63 -20.59
CA PHE A 210 -11.93 -13.65 -21.21
C PHE A 210 -12.69 -14.76 -21.96
N SER A 211 -14.02 -14.68 -22.09
CA SER A 211 -14.86 -15.71 -22.76
C SER A 211 -14.38 -16.17 -24.12
N LYS A 212 -13.67 -15.31 -24.86
CA LYS A 212 -13.15 -15.57 -26.20
C LYS A 212 -11.65 -15.38 -26.28
N PHE A 213 -10.95 -15.42 -25.16
CA PHE A 213 -9.53 -15.07 -25.11
C PHE A 213 -8.68 -16.01 -25.98
N ASP A 214 -9.07 -17.29 -26.08
CA ASP A 214 -8.39 -18.31 -26.89
C ASP A 214 -8.77 -18.28 -28.39
N ASP A 215 -9.68 -17.41 -28.82
CA ASP A 215 -10.05 -17.24 -30.24
C ASP A 215 -9.00 -16.38 -30.98
N ASP A 216 -8.94 -16.48 -32.32
CA ASP A 216 -8.00 -15.70 -33.16
C ASP A 216 -8.12 -14.18 -32.95
N ASP A 217 -9.31 -13.67 -32.62
CA ASP A 217 -9.59 -12.26 -32.31
C ASP A 217 -9.73 -12.00 -30.78
N GLY A 218 -9.25 -12.92 -29.94
CA GLY A 218 -9.50 -12.91 -28.50
C GLY A 218 -8.97 -11.68 -27.78
N PHE A 219 -7.81 -11.18 -28.20
CA PHE A 219 -7.21 -9.97 -27.64
C PHE A 219 -7.99 -8.69 -27.99
N ASP A 220 -8.48 -8.58 -29.23
CA ASP A 220 -9.30 -7.44 -29.66
C ASP A 220 -10.66 -7.41 -28.95
N ASN A 221 -11.22 -8.60 -28.69
CA ASN A 221 -12.42 -8.76 -27.88
C ASN A 221 -12.17 -8.34 -26.42
N LEU A 222 -11.05 -8.74 -25.81
CA LEU A 222 -10.67 -8.31 -24.47
C LEU A 222 -10.56 -6.78 -24.37
N ILE A 223 -9.84 -6.15 -25.32
CA ILE A 223 -9.70 -4.68 -25.35
C ILE A 223 -11.06 -4.00 -25.49
N THR A 224 -11.94 -4.53 -26.34
CA THR A 224 -13.29 -3.99 -26.52
C THR A 224 -14.10 -4.10 -25.24
N ASN A 225 -14.04 -5.24 -24.55
CA ASN A 225 -14.72 -5.46 -23.28
C ASN A 225 -14.17 -4.53 -22.18
N LEU A 226 -12.85 -4.34 -22.10
CA LEU A 226 -12.21 -3.42 -21.17
C LEU A 226 -12.60 -1.97 -21.41
N LYS A 227 -12.68 -1.53 -22.68
CA LYS A 227 -13.16 -0.19 -23.03
C LYS A 227 -14.60 0.03 -22.57
N ASN A 228 -15.47 -0.92 -22.86
CA ASN A 228 -16.87 -0.86 -22.42
C ASN A 228 -16.99 -0.84 -20.89
N LEU A 229 -16.15 -1.62 -20.19
CA LEU A 229 -16.11 -1.66 -18.74
C LEU A 229 -15.59 -0.34 -18.14
N LYS A 230 -14.56 0.25 -18.77
CA LYS A 230 -14.01 1.55 -18.39
C LYS A 230 -15.03 2.67 -18.54
N ASP A 231 -15.73 2.72 -19.69
CA ASP A 231 -16.76 3.73 -19.95
C ASP A 231 -17.93 3.60 -18.96
N PHE A 232 -18.31 2.37 -18.61
CA PHE A 232 -19.27 2.12 -17.54
C PHE A 232 -18.74 2.59 -16.17
N GLY A 233 -17.49 2.26 -15.82
CA GLY A 233 -16.86 2.65 -14.54
C GLY A 233 -16.73 4.17 -14.34
N GLN A 234 -16.60 4.94 -15.43
CA GLN A 234 -16.60 6.41 -15.37
C GLN A 234 -17.94 7.00 -14.91
N SER A 235 -19.05 6.27 -15.12
CA SER A 235 -20.39 6.69 -14.69
C SER A 235 -20.70 6.35 -13.23
N LEU A 236 -19.82 5.60 -12.55
CA LEU A 236 -20.01 5.15 -11.17
C LEU A 236 -19.43 6.13 -10.13
N PRO A 237 -20.03 6.19 -8.92
CA PRO A 237 -19.41 6.79 -7.73
C PRO A 237 -18.05 6.16 -7.40
N ASP A 238 -17.20 6.86 -6.68
CA ASP A 238 -15.81 6.45 -6.47
C ASP A 238 -15.66 5.09 -5.79
N GLU A 239 -16.45 4.82 -4.74
CA GLU A 239 -16.46 3.53 -4.05
C GLU A 239 -16.81 2.37 -4.99
N ALA A 240 -17.85 2.53 -5.82
CA ALA A 240 -18.25 1.51 -6.78
C ALA A 240 -17.25 1.36 -7.94
N ARG A 241 -16.56 2.45 -8.32
CA ARG A 241 -15.49 2.43 -9.31
C ARG A 241 -14.26 1.67 -8.79
N ARG A 242 -13.89 1.87 -7.53
CA ARG A 242 -12.80 1.12 -6.86
C ARG A 242 -13.16 -0.36 -6.73
N ASP A 243 -14.39 -0.69 -6.34
CA ASP A 243 -14.87 -2.08 -6.27
C ASP A 243 -14.82 -2.77 -7.65
N LEU A 244 -15.21 -2.07 -8.72
CA LEU A 244 -15.07 -2.57 -10.09
C LEU A 244 -13.61 -2.77 -10.49
N ALA A 245 -12.72 -1.81 -10.20
CA ALA A 245 -11.29 -1.92 -10.50
C ALA A 245 -10.64 -3.10 -9.77
N ALA A 246 -10.98 -3.31 -8.50
CA ALA A 246 -10.54 -4.45 -7.71
C ALA A 246 -11.00 -5.77 -8.36
N LYS A 247 -12.29 -5.89 -8.72
CA LYS A 247 -12.81 -7.08 -9.41
C LYS A 247 -12.12 -7.35 -10.75
N VAL A 248 -11.77 -6.30 -11.50
CA VAL A 248 -11.00 -6.44 -12.74
C VAL A 248 -9.62 -7.00 -12.45
N ALA A 249 -8.88 -6.42 -11.49
CA ALA A 249 -7.55 -6.91 -11.12
C ALA A 249 -7.60 -8.38 -10.71
N LEU A 250 -8.55 -8.76 -9.85
CA LEU A 250 -8.79 -10.14 -9.42
C LEU A 250 -9.12 -11.06 -10.60
N SER A 251 -9.92 -10.60 -11.57
CA SER A 251 -10.26 -11.38 -12.76
C SER A 251 -9.03 -11.68 -13.62
N PHE A 252 -8.11 -10.72 -13.74
CA PHE A 252 -6.85 -10.89 -14.47
C PHE A 252 -5.93 -11.87 -13.76
N GLU A 253 -5.80 -11.73 -12.44
CA GLU A 253 -5.01 -12.65 -11.62
C GLU A 253 -5.54 -14.09 -11.71
N MET A 254 -6.86 -14.29 -11.62
CA MET A 254 -7.48 -15.60 -11.79
C MET A 254 -7.37 -16.19 -13.20
N GLN A 255 -7.17 -15.35 -14.23
CA GLN A 255 -7.05 -15.81 -15.61
C GLN A 255 -5.62 -16.18 -15.97
N PHE A 256 -4.68 -15.31 -15.61
CA PHE A 256 -3.29 -15.45 -16.03
C PHE A 256 -2.41 -16.13 -15.00
N GLY A 257 -2.84 -16.18 -13.73
CA GLY A 257 -2.02 -16.67 -12.64
C GLY A 257 -0.70 -15.91 -12.61
N LEU A 258 -0.59 -14.85 -11.80
CA LEU A 258 0.75 -14.31 -11.48
C LEU A 258 1.49 -15.26 -10.52
N ASP A 259 1.36 -16.58 -10.73
CA ASP A 259 2.07 -17.65 -10.06
C ASP A 259 3.20 -18.08 -10.99
N ASP A 260 4.42 -18.00 -10.47
CA ASP A 260 5.68 -18.35 -11.12
C ASP A 260 5.64 -19.73 -11.82
N GLU A 261 5.43 -19.75 -13.12
CA GLU A 261 5.90 -20.86 -13.96
C GLU A 261 7.42 -20.75 -14.14
N ASP A 262 8.20 -21.15 -13.13
CA ASP A 262 9.63 -21.41 -13.29
C ASP A 262 10.17 -22.37 -12.22
N GLU A 263 9.57 -23.56 -12.08
CA GLU A 263 10.16 -24.65 -11.27
C GLU A 263 10.25 -26.02 -11.95
N ASN A 264 10.14 -26.13 -13.28
CA ASN A 264 10.22 -27.45 -13.94
C ASN A 264 10.95 -27.51 -15.30
N ILE A 265 12.17 -26.98 -15.38
CA ILE A 265 13.14 -27.39 -16.41
C ILE A 265 14.49 -27.72 -15.79
N LYS A 266 14.56 -28.81 -15.01
CA LYS A 266 15.80 -29.56 -14.78
C LYS A 266 15.52 -31.05 -14.57
N GLU A 267 15.04 -31.73 -15.61
CA GLU A 267 15.22 -33.17 -15.73
C GLU A 267 15.06 -33.62 -17.19
N GLU A 268 16.12 -33.45 -17.96
CA GLU A 268 16.54 -34.38 -19.03
C GLU A 268 17.76 -33.76 -19.72
N PHE A 269 18.95 -34.22 -19.34
CA PHE A 269 20.09 -34.52 -20.22
C PHE A 269 21.19 -35.08 -19.31
N LEU A 270 21.05 -36.38 -19.05
CA LEU A 270 22.19 -37.28 -18.86
C LEU A 270 22.90 -37.47 -20.19
#